data_AF-A0A167K496-F1
#
_entry.id   AF-A0A167K496-F1
#
_cell.length_a   1.000
_cell.length_b   1.000
_cell.length_c   1.000
_cell.angle_alpha   90.00
_cell.angle_beta   90.00
_cell.angle_gamma   90.00
#
_symmetry.space_group_name_H-M   'P 1'
#
loop_
_entity.id
_entity.type
_entity.pdbx_description
1 polymer ?
#
loop_
_entity_poly.entity_id
_entity_poly.type
_entity_poly.pdbx_seq_one_letter_code
_entity_poly.pdbx_strand_id
1 'polypeptide(L)'
;MRNATIIRKNQVCYFMLEVQKNLRETRKRKKLTQAQLGAKLNVDQATISNFETGKTIMTIAQAYEIYLLFGEEFYSPGISYFESKSRL
;
A
#
# COMPACT_ATOMS: atom_id res chain seq x y z
N MET A 1 29.69 -6.67 -0.95
CA MET A 1 28.50 -7.43 -1.41
C MET A 1 27.44 -7.67 -0.33
N ARG A 2 27.76 -8.22 0.86
CA ARG A 2 26.77 -8.43 1.96
C ARG A 2 26.03 -7.16 2.41
N ASN A 3 26.72 -6.02 2.53
CA ASN A 3 26.12 -4.76 2.96
C ASN A 3 25.05 -4.24 1.98
N ALA A 4 25.28 -4.38 0.67
CA ALA A 4 24.32 -3.96 -0.35
C ALA A 4 23.02 -4.78 -0.32
N THR A 5 23.10 -6.08 0.00
CA THR A 5 21.91 -6.94 0.16
C THR A 5 21.10 -6.56 1.40
N ILE A 6 21.76 -6.24 2.51
CA ILE A 6 21.10 -5.79 3.73
C ILE A 6 20.39 -4.45 3.50
N ILE A 7 21.07 -3.50 2.83
CA ILE A 7 20.48 -2.20 2.48
C ILE A 7 19.23 -2.37 1.63
N ARG A 8 19.29 -3.20 0.58
CA ARG A 8 18.12 -3.48 -0.26
C ARG A 8 16.97 -4.10 0.51
N LYS A 9 17.26 -5.06 1.41
CA LYS A 9 16.23 -5.68 2.26
C LYS A 9 15.56 -4.65 3.18
N ASN A 10 16.36 -3.76 3.78
CA ASN A 10 15.83 -2.69 4.64
C ASN A 10 14.96 -1.72 3.84
N GLN A 11 15.37 -1.32 2.63
CA GLN A 11 14.56 -0.46 1.75
C GLN A 11 13.20 -1.09 1.44
N VAL A 12 13.17 -2.39 1.13
CA VAL A 12 11.91 -3.12 0.91
C VAL A 12 11.05 -3.13 2.19
N CYS A 13 11.64 -3.36 3.36
CA CYS A 13 10.92 -3.29 4.64
C CYS A 13 10.33 -1.89 4.89
N TYR A 14 11.09 -0.82 4.64
CA TYR A 14 10.61 0.55 4.79
C TYR A 14 9.46 0.86 3.84
N PHE A 15 9.58 0.46 2.58
CA PHE A 15 8.51 0.59 1.60
C PHE A 15 7.22 -0.10 2.05
N MET A 16 7.31 -1.35 2.52
CA MET A 16 6.13 -2.08 3.01
C MET A 16 5.46 -1.35 4.19
N LEU A 17 6.24 -0.83 5.15
CA LEU A 17 5.71 -0.08 6.29
C LEU A 17 5.00 1.21 5.85
N GLU A 18 5.52 1.88 4.83
CA GLU A 18 4.92 3.10 4.29
C GLU A 18 3.58 2.82 3.60
N VAL A 19 3.50 1.79 2.77
CA VAL A 19 2.26 1.38 2.10
C VAL A 19 1.17 1.03 3.13
N GLN A 20 1.53 0.33 4.22
CA GLN A 20 0.60 -0.01 5.30
C GLN A 20 0.05 1.24 6.02
N LYS A 21 0.93 2.21 6.32
CA LYS A 21 0.53 3.48 6.92
C LYS A 21 -0.38 4.28 5.98
N ASN A 22 -0.03 4.35 4.71
CA ASN A 22 -0.83 5.05 3.71
C ASN A 22 -2.24 4.45 3.61
N LEU A 23 -2.37 3.11 3.54
CA LEU A 23 -3.68 2.43 3.53
C LEU A 23 -4.56 2.89 4.70
N ARG A 24 -3.98 2.87 5.92
CA ARG A 24 -4.68 3.25 7.15
C ARG A 24 -5.12 4.71 7.14
N GLU A 25 -4.23 5.60 6.71
CA GLU A 25 -4.52 7.03 6.65
C GLU A 25 -5.57 7.35 5.59
N THR A 26 -5.44 6.78 4.39
CA THR A 26 -6.39 6.92 3.29
C THR A 26 -7.78 6.46 3.70
N ARG A 27 -7.88 5.27 4.32
CA ARG A 27 -9.15 4.79 4.87
C ARG A 27 -9.77 5.77 5.87
N LYS A 28 -8.97 6.28 6.81
CA LYS A 28 -9.43 7.25 7.82
C LYS A 28 -9.88 8.57 7.20
N ARG A 29 -9.14 9.12 6.22
CA ARG A 29 -9.52 10.34 5.49
C ARG A 29 -10.84 10.17 4.75
N LYS A 30 -11.07 8.97 4.18
CA LYS A 30 -12.35 8.59 3.56
C LYS A 30 -13.46 8.22 4.56
N LYS A 31 -13.20 8.32 5.88
CA LYS A 31 -14.14 8.00 6.96
C LYS A 31 -14.70 6.57 6.89
N LEU A 32 -13.93 5.62 6.37
CA LEU A 32 -14.33 4.22 6.26
C LEU A 32 -13.91 3.44 7.51
N THR A 33 -14.75 2.55 8.00
CA THR A 33 -14.34 1.49 8.93
C THR A 33 -13.54 0.42 8.18
N GLN A 34 -12.79 -0.41 8.92
CA GLN A 34 -12.06 -1.53 8.30
C GLN A 34 -13.02 -2.52 7.61
N ALA A 35 -14.24 -2.73 8.15
CA ALA A 35 -15.26 -3.56 7.54
C ALA A 35 -15.81 -2.96 6.24
N GLN A 36 -16.04 -1.64 6.19
CA GLN A 36 -16.49 -0.95 4.98
C GLN A 36 -15.44 -0.99 3.87
N LEU A 37 -14.16 -0.86 4.21
CA LEU A 37 -13.08 -1.04 3.25
C LEU A 37 -12.99 -2.49 2.77
N GLY A 38 -13.08 -3.46 3.70
CA GLY A 38 -13.08 -4.88 3.36
C GLY A 38 -14.18 -5.24 2.36
N ALA A 39 -15.40 -4.76 2.59
CA ALA A 39 -16.52 -4.96 1.67
C ALA A 39 -16.25 -4.40 0.26
N LYS A 40 -15.56 -3.26 0.14
CA LYS A 40 -15.17 -2.68 -1.17
C LYS A 40 -14.11 -3.50 -1.90
N LEU A 41 -13.23 -4.18 -1.15
CA LEU A 41 -12.13 -4.99 -1.69
C LEU A 41 -12.47 -6.49 -1.72
N ASN A 42 -13.71 -6.87 -1.40
CA ASN A 42 -14.15 -8.26 -1.27
C ASN A 42 -13.28 -9.11 -0.31
N VAL A 43 -12.90 -8.52 0.83
CA VAL A 43 -12.17 -9.19 1.93
C VAL A 43 -12.85 -8.90 3.26
N ASP A 44 -12.54 -9.70 4.29
CA ASP A 44 -13.07 -9.46 5.62
C ASP A 44 -12.37 -8.28 6.33
N GLN A 45 -13.00 -7.82 7.42
CA GLN A 45 -12.45 -6.74 8.24
C GLN A 45 -11.08 -7.11 8.85
N ALA A 46 -10.88 -8.38 9.19
CA ALA A 46 -9.64 -8.88 9.79
C ALA A 46 -8.46 -8.76 8.82
N THR A 47 -8.68 -9.00 7.53
CA THR A 47 -7.70 -8.85 6.45
C THR A 47 -7.23 -7.41 6.35
N ILE A 48 -8.15 -6.44 6.39
CA ILE A 48 -7.80 -5.02 6.43
C ILE A 48 -6.99 -4.68 7.69
N SER A 49 -7.39 -5.20 8.85
CA SER A 49 -6.64 -5.01 10.09
C SER A 49 -5.22 -5.59 10.01
N ASN A 50 -5.06 -6.77 9.41
CA ASN A 50 -3.76 -7.42 9.21
C ASN A 50 -2.87 -6.63 8.26
N PHE A 51 -3.42 -6.03 7.20
CA PHE A 51 -2.68 -5.12 6.33
C PHE A 51 -2.23 -3.87 7.08
N GLU A 52 -3.12 -3.19 7.79
CA GLU A 52 -2.80 -1.96 8.52
C GLU A 52 -1.80 -2.15 9.68
N THR A 53 -1.68 -3.37 10.20
CA THR A 53 -0.77 -3.73 11.29
C THR A 53 0.50 -4.43 10.80
N GLY A 54 0.60 -4.74 9.51
CA GLY A 54 1.73 -5.46 8.93
C GLY A 54 1.82 -6.94 9.30
N LYS A 55 0.77 -7.53 9.89
CA LYS A 55 0.68 -8.97 10.16
C LYS A 55 0.62 -9.79 8.88
N THR A 56 0.09 -9.20 7.80
CA THR A 56 0.04 -9.82 6.48
C THR A 56 0.60 -8.84 5.45
N ILE A 57 1.50 -9.34 4.60
CA ILE A 57 2.03 -8.59 3.47
C ILE A 57 0.97 -8.58 2.37
N MET A 58 0.59 -7.39 1.89
CA MET A 58 -0.28 -7.27 0.72
C MET A 58 0.44 -7.77 -0.53
N THR A 59 -0.26 -8.52 -1.37
CA THR A 59 0.22 -8.84 -2.71
C THR A 59 0.19 -7.57 -3.59
N ILE A 60 0.96 -7.58 -4.68
CA ILE A 60 0.93 -6.46 -5.64
C ILE A 60 -0.47 -6.23 -6.23
N ALA A 61 -1.24 -7.31 -6.43
CA ALA A 61 -2.62 -7.23 -6.91
C ALA A 61 -3.53 -6.51 -5.90
N GLN A 62 -3.42 -6.85 -4.60
CA GLN A 62 -4.18 -6.18 -3.54
C GLN A 62 -3.81 -4.70 -3.42
N ALA A 63 -2.52 -4.37 -3.50
CA ALA A 63 -2.07 -2.98 -3.51
C ALA A 63 -2.63 -2.21 -4.72
N TYR A 64 -2.68 -2.85 -5.90
CA TYR A 64 -3.22 -2.24 -7.11
C TYR A 64 -4.74 -2.05 -7.05
N GLU A 65 -5.50 -3.00 -6.49
CA GLU A 65 -6.94 -2.85 -6.24
C GLU A 65 -7.24 -1.63 -5.34
N ILE A 66 -6.43 -1.43 -4.29
CA ILE A 66 -6.54 -0.26 -3.42
C ILE A 66 -6.25 1.03 -4.20
N TYR A 67 -5.25 1.02 -5.07
CA TYR A 67 -4.97 2.15 -5.97
C TYR A 67 -6.13 2.43 -6.91
N LEU A 68 -6.75 1.41 -7.52
CA LEU A 68 -7.94 1.58 -8.37
C LEU A 68 -9.12 2.20 -7.60
N LEU A 69 -9.23 1.91 -6.30
CA LEU A 69 -10.30 2.44 -5.46
C LEU A 69 -10.08 3.90 -5.02
N PHE A 70 -8.83 4.32 -4.79
CA PHE A 70 -8.52 5.62 -4.18
C PHE A 70 -7.67 6.56 -5.06
N GLY A 71 -7.12 6.08 -6.17
CA GLY A 71 -6.22 6.82 -7.04
C GLY A 71 -5.01 7.38 -6.30
N GLU A 72 -4.67 8.63 -6.61
CA GLU A 72 -3.51 9.35 -6.07
C GLU A 72 -3.56 9.57 -4.55
N GLU A 73 -4.70 9.37 -3.90
CA GLU A 73 -4.77 9.43 -2.44
C GLU A 73 -4.09 8.23 -1.77
N PHE A 74 -3.99 7.10 -2.48
CA PHE A 74 -3.19 5.94 -2.09
C PHE A 74 -1.83 5.96 -2.82
N TYR A 75 -1.03 6.99 -2.54
CA TYR A 75 0.29 7.15 -3.14
C TYR A 75 1.42 6.57 -2.28
N SER A 76 2.32 5.81 -2.91
CA SER A 76 3.59 5.43 -2.30
C SER A 76 4.71 6.33 -2.86
N PRO A 77 5.33 7.19 -2.03
CA PRO A 77 6.36 8.13 -2.49
C PRO A 77 7.69 7.48 -2.89
N GLY A 78 7.87 6.19 -2.62
CA GLY A 78 9.12 5.49 -2.90
C GLY A 78 9.31 5.01 -4.34
N ILE A 79 8.27 5.04 -5.19
CA ILE A 79 8.34 4.51 -6.55
C ILE A 79 7.79 5.51 -7.56
N SER A 80 8.65 6.39 -8.07
CA SER A 80 8.35 7.16 -9.27
C SER A 80 8.69 6.31 -10.51
N TYR A 81 7.67 5.77 -11.18
CA TYR A 81 7.82 5.18 -12.51
C TYR A 81 7.67 6.21 -13.64
N PHE A 82 7.23 7.43 -13.33
CA PHE A 82 6.80 8.42 -14.32
C PHE A 82 7.73 9.63 -14.39
N GLU A 83 8.88 9.43 -15.05
CA GLU A 83 9.55 10.52 -15.81
C GLU A 83 9.63 10.22 -17.31
N SER A 84 8.75 9.37 -17.86
CA SER A 84 8.73 9.11 -19.32
C SER A 84 7.35 8.81 -19.90
N LYS A 85 6.36 9.65 -19.60
CA LYS A 85 5.27 9.88 -20.57
C LYS A 85 5.23 11.35 -20.95
N SER A 86 6.26 11.76 -21.69
CA SER A 86 6.14 12.87 -22.62
C SER A 86 5.34 12.41 -23.84
N ARG A 87 4.36 13.24 -24.22
CA ARG A 87 3.71 13.34 -25.54
C ARG A 87 2.58 12.35 -25.82
N LEU A 88 1.35 12.80 -25.55
CA LEU A 88 0.29 12.73 -26.56
C LEU A 88 0.58 13.80 -27.63
#